data_AF-A0A2E3HGM0-F1
#
_entry.id   AF-A0A2E3HGM0-F1
#
_cell.length_a   1.000
_cell.length_b   1.000
_cell.length_c   1.000
_cell.angle_alpha   90.00
_cell.angle_beta   90.00
_cell.angle_gamma   90.00
#
_symmetry.space_group_name_H-M   'P 1'
#
loop_
_entity.id
_entity.type
_entity.pdbx_description
1 polymer ?
#
loop_
_entity_poly.entity_id
_entity_poly.type
_entity_poly.pdbx_seq_one_letter_code
_entity_poly.pdbx_strand_id
1 'polypeptide(L)'
;MSDTDPRSRRVVVPGVRWLRFPRRLETEYREFQCREAVTAFRVNAFYILLLYVLLITGIYALAPEAVRGRWLATYIWVGIIVLVAGGMAQIQALDRYFPVYAGAGSFLAVAVSMAIPGFIDGPVAVQLAHVSVIYALVIVYAMVGLRFQVAVVACWGGGLVGWILAERFGQGVDWQMAHRTYTGVNLLGMFLCYTTEVRDRLLFFNQRQLLRQQQRTQALAERLHRLSREDSLTGLANRRYFDEALDREWRRCQRDEQPLTIMLVDVDCFKAYNDHYGHLQGDKCLQQLSDELRRFGRRGGDLVARFGG
;
A
#
# COMPACT_ATOMS: atom_id res chain seq x y z
N MET A 1 29.15 -25.20 19.73
CA MET A 1 27.78 -25.67 19.44
C MET A 1 27.05 -24.52 18.74
N SER A 2 27.47 -24.21 17.50
CA SER A 2 26.87 -24.71 16.25
C SER A 2 25.47 -24.16 16.04
N ASP A 3 25.46 -22.90 15.62
CA ASP A 3 24.34 -22.12 15.10
C ASP A 3 23.92 -22.64 13.71
N THR A 4 23.38 -23.85 13.70
CA THR A 4 22.82 -24.53 12.51
C THR A 4 21.31 -24.42 12.53
N ASP A 5 20.76 -23.22 12.27
CA ASP A 5 19.33 -23.06 11.97
C ASP A 5 19.08 -23.11 10.44
N PRO A 6 18.35 -24.11 9.92
CA PRO A 6 17.96 -24.19 8.50
C PRO A 6 16.95 -23.11 8.07
N ARG A 7 16.59 -22.15 8.94
CA ARG A 7 15.58 -21.12 8.72
C ARG A 7 16.10 -19.70 8.56
N SER A 8 17.38 -19.52 8.22
CA SER A 8 17.82 -18.36 7.43
C SER A 8 17.30 -18.41 5.99
N ARG A 9 16.07 -18.93 5.79
CA ARG A 9 15.28 -18.68 4.59
C ARG A 9 15.24 -17.17 4.47
N ARG A 10 16.11 -16.63 3.61
CA ARG A 10 15.85 -15.35 2.94
C ARG A 10 14.36 -15.37 2.71
N VAL A 11 13.65 -14.40 3.27
CA VAL A 11 12.25 -14.20 2.92
C VAL A 11 12.31 -13.81 1.45
N VAL A 12 12.38 -14.82 0.58
CA VAL A 12 12.41 -14.65 -0.86
C VAL A 12 11.04 -14.10 -1.14
N VAL A 13 10.98 -12.79 -1.39
CA VAL A 13 9.72 -12.13 -1.69
C VAL A 13 9.15 -12.85 -2.90
N PRO A 14 8.04 -13.60 -2.74
CA PRO A 14 7.64 -14.57 -3.75
C PRO A 14 7.25 -13.81 -5.02
N GLY A 15 7.91 -14.12 -6.13
CA GLY A 15 7.47 -13.67 -7.46
C GLY A 15 7.77 -12.22 -7.85
N VAL A 16 8.62 -11.49 -7.09
CA VAL A 16 9.08 -10.14 -7.50
C VAL A 16 9.89 -10.19 -8.79
N ARG A 17 10.68 -11.25 -9.02
CA ARG A 17 11.46 -11.46 -10.24
C ARG A 17 10.61 -11.54 -11.52
N TRP A 18 9.34 -11.93 -11.38
CA TRP A 18 8.40 -12.10 -12.50
C TRP A 18 7.22 -11.13 -12.44
N LEU A 19 7.28 -10.11 -11.56
CA LEU A 19 6.19 -9.17 -11.29
C LEU A 19 4.83 -9.85 -11.04
N ARG A 20 4.82 -10.99 -10.34
CA ARG A 20 3.60 -11.76 -10.09
C ARG A 20 3.63 -12.41 -8.71
N PHE A 21 2.69 -12.02 -7.86
CA PHE A 21 2.47 -12.70 -6.59
C PHE A 21 1.65 -13.99 -6.76
N PRO A 22 1.63 -14.89 -5.75
CA PRO A 22 0.65 -15.96 -5.68
C PRO A 22 -0.79 -15.41 -5.78
N ARG A 23 -1.70 -16.16 -6.41
CA ARG A 23 -3.05 -15.68 -6.81
C ARG A 23 -3.77 -14.82 -5.77
N ARG A 24 -3.83 -15.26 -4.51
CA ARG A 24 -4.50 -14.52 -3.42
C ARG A 24 -3.84 -13.16 -3.14
N LEU A 25 -2.51 -13.17 -3.03
CA LEU A 25 -1.72 -11.97 -2.76
C LEU A 25 -1.71 -11.00 -3.97
N GLU A 26 -1.78 -11.54 -5.19
CA GLU A 26 -1.86 -10.74 -6.41
C GLU A 26 -3.19 -9.99 -6.53
N THR A 27 -4.31 -10.60 -6.14
CA THR A 27 -5.62 -9.90 -6.14
C THR A 27 -5.60 -8.73 -5.16
N GLU A 28 -5.13 -8.94 -3.93
CA GLU A 28 -5.01 -7.88 -2.94
C GLU A 28 -4.04 -6.77 -3.38
N TYR A 29 -2.89 -7.15 -3.98
CA TYR A 29 -1.94 -6.18 -4.52
C TYR A 29 -2.55 -5.34 -5.66
N ARG A 30 -3.37 -5.94 -6.53
CA ARG A 30 -4.03 -5.20 -7.62
C ARG A 30 -4.99 -4.14 -7.10
N GLU A 31 -5.75 -4.47 -6.06
CA GLU A 31 -6.65 -3.50 -5.43
C GLU A 31 -5.88 -2.39 -4.73
N PHE A 32 -4.80 -2.74 -4.01
CA PHE A 32 -3.89 -1.78 -3.38
C PHE A 32 -3.25 -0.84 -4.42
N GLN A 33 -2.64 -1.40 -5.46
CA GLN A 33 -1.98 -0.65 -6.52
C GLN A 33 -2.95 0.25 -7.27
N CYS A 34 -4.18 -0.20 -7.53
CA CYS A 34 -5.19 0.61 -8.21
C CYS A 34 -5.55 1.85 -7.38
N ARG A 35 -5.73 1.70 -6.06
CA ARG A 35 -6.04 2.82 -5.16
C ARG A 35 -4.89 3.82 -5.05
N GLU A 36 -3.68 3.32 -4.88
CA GLU A 36 -2.45 4.14 -4.86
C GLU A 36 -2.27 4.88 -6.20
N ALA A 37 -2.44 4.18 -7.32
CA ALA A 37 -2.29 4.75 -8.65
C ALA A 37 -3.31 5.86 -8.94
N VAL A 38 -4.58 5.69 -8.57
CA VAL A 38 -5.60 6.75 -8.71
C VAL A 38 -5.23 7.96 -7.87
N THR A 39 -4.81 7.74 -6.62
CA THR A 39 -4.46 8.83 -5.69
C THR A 39 -3.23 9.59 -6.20
N ALA A 40 -2.19 8.88 -6.61
CA ALA A 40 -1.01 9.46 -7.23
C ALA A 40 -1.36 10.20 -8.53
N PHE A 41 -2.24 9.63 -9.37
CA PHE A 41 -2.67 10.27 -10.61
C PHE A 41 -3.46 11.56 -10.37
N ARG A 42 -4.31 11.63 -9.34
CA ARG A 42 -5.02 12.88 -8.98
C ARG A 42 -4.05 14.01 -8.63
N VAL A 43 -2.97 13.69 -7.91
CA VAL A 43 -1.89 14.65 -7.58
C VAL A 43 -1.09 14.99 -8.83
N ASN A 44 -0.72 13.98 -9.61
CA ASN A 44 0.08 14.13 -10.82
C ASN A 44 -0.67 14.85 -11.94
N ALA A 45 -2.00 14.81 -11.98
CA ALA A 45 -2.81 15.41 -13.04
C ALA A 45 -2.50 16.90 -13.23
N PHE A 46 -2.28 17.64 -12.14
CA PHE A 46 -1.85 19.03 -12.19
C PHE A 46 -0.50 19.18 -12.89
N TYR A 47 0.50 18.39 -12.49
CA TYR A 47 1.83 18.43 -13.08
C TYR A 47 1.86 17.94 -14.54
N ILE A 48 1.06 16.93 -14.87
CA ILE A 48 0.88 16.44 -16.25
C ILE A 48 0.31 17.56 -17.12
N LEU A 49 -0.71 18.27 -16.64
CA LEU A 49 -1.30 19.41 -17.34
C LEU A 49 -0.28 20.55 -17.49
N LEU A 50 0.48 20.86 -16.43
CA LEU A 50 1.53 21.88 -16.45
C LEU A 50 2.62 21.54 -17.49
N LEU A 51 3.13 20.31 -17.48
CA LEU A 51 4.12 19.85 -18.46
C LEU A 51 3.57 19.87 -19.89
N TYR A 52 2.30 19.50 -20.06
CA TYR A 52 1.62 19.59 -21.35
C TYR A 52 1.52 21.04 -21.85
N VAL A 53 1.13 21.98 -20.98
CA VAL A 53 1.05 23.42 -21.32
C VAL A 53 2.43 24.01 -21.61
N LEU A 54 3.46 23.64 -20.84
CA LEU A 54 4.83 24.09 -21.09
C LEU A 54 5.36 23.56 -22.44
N LEU A 55 5.11 22.29 -22.72
CA LEU A 55 5.47 21.68 -24.00
C LEU A 55 4.74 22.35 -25.15
N ILE A 56 3.43 22.59 -25.02
CA ILE A 56 2.63 23.09 -26.14
C ILE A 56 3.05 24.53 -26.50
N THR A 57 3.24 25.36 -25.48
CA THR A 57 3.68 26.75 -25.64
C THR A 57 5.11 26.85 -26.15
N GLY A 58 6.02 25.99 -25.67
CA GLY A 58 7.39 25.92 -26.13
C GLY A 58 7.51 25.54 -27.61
N ILE A 59 6.81 24.48 -28.03
CA ILE A 59 6.80 24.08 -29.46
C ILE A 59 6.13 25.16 -30.31
N TYR A 60 5.02 25.76 -29.85
CA TYR A 60 4.34 26.82 -30.59
C TYR A 60 5.24 28.06 -30.82
N ALA A 61 6.09 28.40 -29.86
CA ALA A 61 7.03 29.51 -29.97
C ALA A 61 8.17 29.24 -30.97
N LEU A 62 8.60 27.98 -31.09
CA LEU A 62 9.71 27.55 -31.95
C LEU A 62 9.26 27.09 -33.34
N ALA A 63 7.99 26.74 -33.51
CA ALA A 63 7.46 26.19 -34.74
C ALA A 63 7.30 27.27 -35.84
N PRO A 64 7.67 26.97 -37.10
CA PRO A 64 7.46 27.88 -38.22
C PRO A 64 5.98 28.26 -38.40
N GLU A 65 5.72 29.50 -38.82
CA GLU A 65 4.35 30.03 -38.88
C GLU A 65 3.39 29.18 -39.74
N ALA A 66 3.91 28.62 -40.83
CA ALA A 66 3.16 27.81 -41.80
C ALA A 66 2.64 26.46 -41.25
N VAL A 67 3.19 25.96 -40.13
CA VAL A 67 2.83 24.66 -39.55
C VAL A 67 2.19 24.77 -38.16
N ARG A 68 2.28 25.94 -37.50
CA ARG A 68 1.73 26.16 -36.14
C ARG A 68 0.25 25.75 -36.01
N GLY A 69 -0.59 26.18 -36.94
CA GLY A 69 -2.03 25.88 -36.89
C GLY A 69 -2.34 24.38 -37.04
N ARG A 70 -1.72 23.73 -38.03
CA ARG A 70 -1.85 22.28 -38.26
C ARG A 70 -1.36 21.47 -37.06
N TRP A 71 -0.20 21.82 -36.52
CA TRP A 71 0.35 21.14 -35.35
C TRP A 71 -0.56 21.30 -34.12
N LEU A 72 -1.03 22.51 -33.83
CA LEU A 72 -1.91 22.77 -32.68
C LEU A 72 -3.24 22.00 -32.81
N ALA A 73 -3.83 21.98 -34.01
CA ALA A 73 -5.08 21.27 -34.28
C ALA A 73 -4.96 19.75 -34.06
N THR A 74 -3.80 19.16 -34.36
CA THR A 74 -3.57 17.73 -34.15
C THR A 74 -3.20 17.43 -32.68
N TYR A 75 -2.38 18.28 -32.05
CA TYR A 75 -1.89 18.03 -30.69
C TYR A 75 -2.92 18.31 -29.59
N ILE A 76 -3.92 19.17 -29.83
CA ILE A 76 -4.97 19.49 -28.85
C ILE A 76 -5.73 18.25 -28.37
N TRP A 77 -5.83 17.21 -29.21
CA TRP A 77 -6.44 15.93 -28.86
C TRP A 77 -5.72 15.22 -27.71
N VAL A 78 -4.40 15.35 -27.59
CA VAL A 78 -3.64 14.82 -26.45
C VAL A 78 -4.06 15.52 -25.16
N GLY A 79 -4.24 16.84 -25.21
CA GLY A 79 -4.77 17.62 -24.08
C GLY A 79 -6.19 17.19 -23.68
N ILE A 80 -7.07 16.95 -24.65
CA ILE A 80 -8.43 16.45 -24.40
C ILE A 80 -8.38 15.08 -23.70
N ILE A 81 -7.51 14.17 -24.17
CA ILE A 81 -7.35 12.85 -23.54
C ILE A 81 -6.89 12.99 -22.08
N VAL A 82 -5.91 13.86 -21.81
CA VAL A 82 -5.42 14.13 -20.45
C VAL A 82 -6.52 14.71 -19.57
N LEU A 83 -7.30 15.67 -20.07
CA LEU A 83 -8.41 16.28 -19.32
C LEU A 83 -9.53 15.29 -19.03
N VAL A 84 -9.90 14.44 -19.99
CA VAL A 84 -10.92 13.39 -19.82
C VAL A 84 -10.45 12.37 -18.79
N ALA A 85 -9.21 11.88 -18.89
CA ALA A 85 -8.65 10.95 -17.92
C ALA A 85 -8.55 11.57 -16.51
N GLY A 86 -8.13 12.83 -16.42
CA GLY A 86 -8.08 13.61 -15.18
C GLY A 86 -9.46 13.81 -14.55
N GLY A 87 -10.46 14.15 -15.35
CA GLY A 87 -11.85 14.29 -14.91
C GLY A 87 -12.45 12.96 -14.42
N MET A 88 -12.26 11.87 -15.18
CA MET A 88 -12.69 10.53 -14.77
C MET A 88 -12.04 10.10 -13.45
N ALA A 89 -10.76 10.44 -13.24
CA ALA A 89 -10.06 10.10 -12.00
C ALA A 89 -10.61 10.83 -10.76
N GLN A 90 -11.34 11.95 -10.89
CA GLN A 90 -12.00 12.61 -9.76
C GLN A 90 -13.28 11.89 -9.32
N ILE A 91 -13.84 11.01 -10.16
CA ILE A 91 -15.07 10.28 -9.89
C ILE A 91 -14.73 8.98 -9.16
N GLN A 92 -14.97 8.92 -7.84
CA GLN A 92 -14.65 7.75 -7.02
C GLN A 92 -15.27 6.44 -7.52
N ALA A 93 -16.44 6.49 -8.16
CA ALA A 93 -17.08 5.32 -8.74
C ALA A 93 -16.28 4.69 -9.90
N LEU A 94 -15.41 5.46 -10.56
CA LEU A 94 -14.57 5.01 -11.67
C LEU A 94 -13.20 4.48 -11.21
N ASP A 95 -12.83 4.61 -9.93
CA ASP A 95 -11.50 4.24 -9.43
C ASP A 95 -11.12 2.78 -9.76
N ARG A 96 -12.10 1.86 -9.74
CA ARG A 96 -11.90 0.44 -10.10
C ARG A 96 -11.50 0.24 -11.56
N TYR A 97 -11.90 1.13 -12.46
CA TYR A 97 -11.64 1.07 -13.89
C TYR A 97 -10.40 1.86 -14.32
N PHE A 98 -9.66 2.45 -13.36
CA PHE A 98 -8.47 3.26 -13.62
C PHE A 98 -7.47 2.63 -14.59
N PRO A 99 -7.03 1.36 -14.43
CA PRO A 99 -6.07 0.77 -15.35
C PRO A 99 -6.57 0.68 -16.79
N VAL A 100 -7.90 0.63 -17.00
CA VAL A 100 -8.52 0.52 -18.31
C VAL A 100 -8.56 1.87 -19.00
N TYR A 101 -9.18 2.88 -18.39
CA TYR A 101 -9.32 4.18 -19.05
C TYR A 101 -7.99 4.95 -19.10
N ALA A 102 -7.16 4.88 -18.06
CA ALA A 102 -5.85 5.52 -18.08
C ALA A 102 -4.92 4.83 -19.08
N GLY A 103 -4.97 3.49 -19.16
CA GLY A 103 -4.25 2.71 -20.17
C GLY A 103 -4.68 3.04 -21.60
N ALA A 104 -5.99 3.12 -21.86
CA ALA A 104 -6.54 3.50 -23.16
C ALA A 104 -6.19 4.96 -23.52
N GLY A 105 -6.27 5.88 -22.56
CA GLY A 105 -5.86 7.27 -22.74
C GLY A 105 -4.37 7.38 -23.06
N SER A 106 -3.50 6.67 -22.33
CA SER A 106 -2.07 6.62 -22.61
C SER A 106 -1.78 6.04 -24.01
N PHE A 107 -2.47 4.97 -24.41
CA PHE A 107 -2.35 4.39 -25.74
C PHE A 107 -2.69 5.41 -26.84
N LEU A 108 -3.83 6.10 -26.71
CA LEU A 108 -4.27 7.10 -27.69
C LEU A 108 -3.34 8.30 -27.72
N ALA A 109 -2.90 8.80 -26.57
CA ALA A 109 -1.96 9.92 -26.47
C ALA A 109 -0.63 9.59 -27.17
N VAL A 110 -0.09 8.40 -26.94
CA VAL A 110 1.15 7.95 -27.61
C VAL A 110 0.95 7.76 -29.11
N ALA A 111 -0.19 7.20 -29.53
CA ALA A 111 -0.50 7.03 -30.95
C ALA A 111 -0.60 8.36 -31.70
N VAL A 112 -1.30 9.35 -31.11
CA VAL A 112 -1.40 10.70 -31.68
C VAL A 112 -0.03 11.36 -31.73
N SER A 113 0.73 11.34 -30.63
CA SER A 113 2.07 11.93 -30.59
C SER A 113 3.01 11.32 -31.61
N MET A 114 2.98 9.99 -31.80
CA MET A 114 3.82 9.28 -32.77
C MET A 114 3.40 9.52 -34.22
N ALA A 115 2.11 9.77 -34.47
CA ALA A 115 1.60 10.04 -35.81
C ALA A 115 2.00 11.43 -36.33
N ILE A 116 2.06 12.44 -35.44
CA ILE A 116 2.24 13.85 -35.79
C ILE A 116 3.44 14.15 -36.71
N PRO A 117 4.65 13.59 -36.48
CA PRO A 117 5.80 13.82 -37.38
C PRO A 117 5.52 13.49 -38.84
N GLY A 118 4.62 12.54 -39.14
CA GLY A 118 4.27 12.16 -40.50
C GLY A 118 3.29 13.09 -41.21
N PHE A 119 2.66 14.04 -40.50
CA PHE A 119 1.69 14.98 -41.07
C PHE A 119 2.21 16.41 -41.19
N ILE A 120 3.47 16.65 -40.84
CA ILE A 120 4.07 17.97 -40.79
C ILE A 120 5.30 18.04 -41.70
N ASP A 121 5.33 19.09 -42.51
CA ASP A 121 6.41 19.35 -43.45
C ASP A 121 7.56 20.12 -42.79
N GLY A 122 8.80 19.73 -43.11
CA GLY A 122 10.02 20.47 -42.79
C GLY A 122 10.83 19.90 -41.61
N PRO A 123 12.16 19.83 -41.73
CA PRO A 123 13.03 19.11 -40.78
C PRO A 123 12.96 19.65 -39.34
N VAL A 124 12.83 20.98 -39.18
CA VAL A 124 12.69 21.62 -37.85
C VAL A 124 11.37 21.23 -37.19
N ALA A 125 10.28 21.19 -37.96
CA ALA A 125 8.96 20.88 -37.44
C ALA A 125 8.81 19.39 -37.08
N VAL A 126 9.42 18.51 -37.88
CA VAL A 126 9.56 17.08 -37.58
C VAL A 126 10.35 16.89 -36.28
N GLN A 127 11.47 17.59 -36.09
CA GLN A 127 12.27 17.49 -34.86
C GLN A 127 11.49 17.95 -33.62
N LEU A 128 10.75 19.05 -33.72
CA LEU A 128 9.87 19.53 -32.64
C LEU A 128 8.75 18.52 -32.32
N ALA A 129 8.18 17.86 -33.33
CA ALA A 129 7.17 16.82 -33.13
C ALA A 129 7.72 15.61 -32.35
N HIS A 130 8.98 15.22 -32.56
CA HIS A 130 9.58 14.12 -31.79
C HIS A 130 9.75 14.46 -30.30
N VAL A 131 9.90 15.74 -29.93
CA VAL A 131 9.91 16.17 -28.52
C VAL A 131 8.57 15.82 -27.84
N SER A 132 7.45 16.00 -28.54
CA SER A 132 6.13 15.68 -28.01
C SER A 132 5.95 14.19 -27.68
N VAL A 133 6.55 13.33 -28.50
CA VAL A 133 6.58 11.87 -28.30
C VAL A 133 7.36 11.51 -27.04
N ILE A 134 8.53 12.13 -26.83
CA ILE A 134 9.36 11.91 -25.64
C ILE A 134 8.57 12.27 -24.38
N TYR A 135 7.92 13.43 -24.36
CA TYR A 135 7.11 13.87 -23.23
C TYR A 135 5.92 12.93 -22.98
N ALA A 136 5.21 12.50 -24.02
CA ALA A 136 4.13 11.54 -23.88
C ALA A 136 4.60 10.24 -23.21
N LEU A 137 5.73 9.67 -23.66
CA LEU A 137 6.30 8.46 -23.06
C LEU A 137 6.73 8.69 -21.60
N VAL A 138 7.42 9.80 -21.32
CA VAL A 138 7.86 10.13 -19.95
C VAL A 138 6.67 10.28 -19.03
N ILE A 139 5.62 10.98 -19.44
CA ILE A 139 4.38 11.16 -18.66
C ILE A 139 3.73 9.80 -18.38
N VAL A 140 3.59 8.95 -19.40
CA VAL A 140 2.93 7.64 -19.24
C VAL A 140 3.70 6.74 -18.27
N TYR A 141 5.02 6.63 -18.41
CA TYR A 141 5.81 5.74 -17.57
C TYR A 141 6.09 6.29 -16.17
N ALA A 142 6.22 7.61 -16.01
CA ALA A 142 6.62 8.22 -14.73
C ALA A 142 5.44 8.73 -13.89
N MET A 143 4.35 9.19 -14.52
CA MET A 143 3.31 9.97 -13.83
C MET A 143 1.93 9.33 -13.83
N VAL A 144 1.61 8.45 -14.80
CA VAL A 144 0.28 7.84 -14.88
C VAL A 144 0.10 6.73 -13.82
N GLY A 145 1.17 6.05 -13.40
CA GLY A 145 1.06 4.99 -12.38
C GLY A 145 0.45 3.68 -12.90
N LEU A 146 0.57 3.43 -14.20
CA LEU A 146 0.16 2.15 -14.81
C LEU A 146 1.10 1.03 -14.38
N ARG A 147 0.56 -0.18 -14.29
CA ARG A 147 1.37 -1.40 -14.14
C ARG A 147 2.25 -1.60 -15.38
N PHE A 148 3.41 -2.22 -15.20
CA PHE A 148 4.38 -2.47 -16.26
C PHE A 148 3.76 -3.09 -17.51
N GLN A 149 2.95 -4.14 -17.35
CA GLN A 149 2.31 -4.82 -18.49
C GLN A 149 1.35 -3.90 -19.25
N VAL A 150 0.58 -3.07 -18.55
CA VAL A 150 -0.39 -2.15 -19.16
C VAL A 150 0.35 -0.99 -19.83
N ALA A 151 1.37 -0.43 -19.17
CA ALA A 151 2.20 0.65 -19.71
C ALA A 151 2.94 0.21 -20.99
N VAL A 152 3.52 -0.99 -21.00
CA VAL A 152 4.21 -1.55 -22.18
C VAL A 152 3.24 -1.70 -23.35
N VAL A 153 2.06 -2.27 -23.12
CA VAL A 153 1.05 -2.43 -24.17
C VAL A 153 0.54 -1.07 -24.67
N ALA A 154 0.29 -0.13 -23.75
CA ALA A 154 -0.16 1.21 -24.11
C ALA A 154 0.88 1.94 -24.97
N CYS A 155 2.14 1.96 -24.56
CA CYS A 155 3.20 2.65 -25.28
C CYS A 155 3.57 1.94 -26.58
N TRP A 156 3.96 0.66 -26.57
CA TRP A 156 4.36 -0.02 -27.80
C TRP A 156 3.22 -0.19 -28.79
N GLY A 157 2.03 -0.54 -28.30
CA GLY A 157 0.84 -0.64 -29.14
C GLY A 157 0.42 0.72 -29.70
N GLY A 158 0.40 1.76 -28.87
CA GLY A 158 0.06 3.12 -29.29
C GLY A 158 1.06 3.63 -30.34
N GLY A 159 2.36 3.45 -30.10
CA GLY A 159 3.41 3.83 -31.05
C GLY A 159 3.32 3.10 -32.38
N LEU A 160 3.04 1.79 -32.37
CA LEU A 160 2.85 1.01 -33.58
C LEU A 160 1.65 1.53 -34.39
N VAL A 161 0.52 1.79 -33.73
CA VAL A 161 -0.66 2.37 -34.39
C VAL A 161 -0.37 3.76 -34.94
N GLY A 162 0.31 4.61 -34.17
CA GLY A 162 0.71 5.95 -34.62
C GLY A 162 1.63 5.91 -35.83
N TRP A 163 2.59 4.99 -35.86
CA TRP A 163 3.47 4.77 -37.00
C TRP A 163 2.70 4.31 -38.25
N ILE A 164 1.81 3.33 -38.12
CA ILE A 164 0.95 2.85 -39.22
C ILE A 164 0.07 4.00 -39.76
N LEU A 165 -0.48 4.84 -38.88
CA LEU A 165 -1.29 5.99 -39.28
C LEU A 165 -0.46 7.00 -40.07
N ALA A 166 0.77 7.29 -39.63
CA ALA A 166 1.68 8.19 -40.31
C ALA A 166 2.14 7.65 -41.68
N GLU A 167 2.35 6.34 -41.81
CA GLU A 167 2.69 5.72 -43.11
C GLU A 167 1.51 5.70 -44.09
N ARG A 168 0.29 5.45 -43.59
CA ARG A 168 -0.88 5.27 -44.46
C ARG A 168 -1.54 6.58 -44.89
N PHE A 169 -1.53 7.57 -44.02
CA PHE A 169 -2.25 8.83 -44.23
C PHE A 169 -1.34 10.07 -44.28
N GLY A 170 -0.07 9.93 -43.89
CA GLY A 170 0.93 10.99 -43.90
C GLY A 170 2.07 10.70 -44.88
N GLN A 171 3.21 11.34 -44.65
CA GLN A 171 4.45 11.17 -45.42
C GLN A 171 5.37 10.09 -44.84
N GLY A 172 4.89 9.30 -43.87
CA GLY A 172 5.69 8.36 -43.11
C GLY A 172 6.54 9.03 -42.03
N VAL A 173 7.12 8.21 -41.15
CA VAL A 173 8.05 8.66 -40.11
C VAL A 173 9.44 8.15 -40.46
N ASP A 174 10.44 9.03 -40.40
CA ASP A 174 11.84 8.62 -40.54
C ASP A 174 12.21 7.59 -39.47
N TRP A 175 12.51 6.38 -39.92
CA TRP A 175 12.87 5.26 -39.06
C TRP A 175 14.08 5.56 -38.17
N GLN A 176 15.09 6.29 -38.65
CA GLN A 176 16.28 6.58 -37.86
C GLN A 176 15.96 7.51 -36.69
N MET A 177 15.17 8.56 -36.96
CA MET A 177 14.74 9.49 -35.94
C MET A 177 13.80 8.80 -34.94
N ALA A 178 12.81 8.05 -35.42
CA ALA A 178 11.91 7.25 -34.61
C ALA A 178 12.67 6.27 -33.71
N HIS A 179 13.63 5.52 -34.25
CA HIS A 179 14.42 4.59 -33.45
C HIS A 179 15.19 5.31 -32.34
N ARG A 180 15.82 6.46 -32.65
CA ARG A 180 16.62 7.24 -31.69
C ARG A 180 15.79 7.84 -30.56
N THR A 181 14.59 8.35 -30.84
CA THR A 181 13.76 9.04 -29.84
C THR A 181 12.73 8.13 -29.19
N TYR A 182 12.11 7.22 -29.96
CA TYR A 182 11.01 6.40 -29.49
C TYR A 182 11.50 5.15 -28.74
N THR A 183 12.38 4.38 -29.36
CA THR A 183 12.84 3.09 -28.82
C THR A 183 13.66 3.30 -27.55
N GLY A 184 14.63 4.22 -27.58
CA GLY A 184 15.47 4.52 -26.42
C GLY A 184 14.69 4.99 -25.21
N VAL A 185 13.76 5.94 -25.40
CA VAL A 185 12.92 6.46 -24.32
C VAL A 185 11.93 5.41 -23.83
N ASN A 186 11.39 4.56 -24.71
CA ASN A 186 10.55 3.43 -24.28
C ASN A 186 11.31 2.44 -23.41
N LEU A 187 12.53 2.04 -23.79
CA LEU A 187 13.34 1.12 -22.99
C LEU A 187 13.66 1.71 -21.61
N LEU A 188 14.01 3.00 -21.56
CA LEU A 188 14.26 3.70 -20.31
C LEU A 188 12.99 3.81 -19.45
N GLY A 189 11.85 4.13 -20.08
CA GLY A 189 10.55 4.20 -19.42
C GLY A 189 10.07 2.83 -18.91
N MET A 190 10.30 1.77 -19.66
CA MET A 190 10.06 0.38 -19.24
C MET A 190 10.90 0.02 -18.02
N PHE A 191 12.19 0.37 -18.01
CA PHE A 191 13.06 0.14 -16.87
C PHE A 191 12.58 0.91 -15.63
N LEU A 192 12.17 2.18 -15.80
CA LEU A 192 11.61 2.99 -14.72
C LEU A 192 10.30 2.38 -14.18
N CYS A 193 9.39 1.99 -15.06
CA CYS A 193 8.10 1.37 -14.68
C CYS A 193 8.29 -0.01 -14.04
N TYR A 194 9.26 -0.79 -14.51
CA TYR A 194 9.62 -2.07 -13.90
C TYR A 194 10.16 -1.87 -12.49
N THR A 195 11.13 -0.96 -12.31
CA THR A 195 11.75 -0.70 -11.00
C THR A 195 10.78 -0.10 -10.00
N THR A 196 9.87 0.78 -10.44
CA THR A 196 8.78 1.31 -9.61
C THR A 196 7.80 0.20 -9.21
N GLU A 197 7.31 -0.63 -10.13
CA GLU A 197 6.42 -1.75 -9.77
C GLU A 197 7.10 -2.76 -8.82
N VAL A 198 8.39 -3.04 -9.00
CA VAL A 198 9.17 -3.86 -8.05
C VAL A 198 9.19 -3.22 -6.67
N ARG A 199 9.45 -1.90 -6.56
CA ARG A 199 9.43 -1.16 -5.29
C ARG A 199 8.06 -1.22 -4.62
N ASP A 200 6.99 -0.97 -5.37
CA ASP A 200 5.62 -0.99 -4.84
C ASP A 200 5.23 -2.37 -4.31
N ARG A 201 5.62 -3.43 -5.04
CA ARG A 201 5.42 -4.82 -4.60
C ARG A 201 6.17 -5.13 -3.31
N LEU A 202 7.42 -4.67 -3.19
CA LEU A 202 8.23 -4.84 -1.98
C LEU A 202 7.63 -4.08 -0.80
N LEU A 203 7.21 -2.82 -1.00
CA LEU A 203 6.57 -2.00 0.02
C LEU A 203 5.28 -2.65 0.53
N PHE A 204 4.41 -3.08 -0.39
CA PHE A 204 3.17 -3.79 -0.05
C PHE A 204 3.45 -5.05 0.79
N PHE A 205 4.43 -5.85 0.37
CA PHE A 205 4.79 -7.07 1.08
C PHE A 205 5.34 -6.78 2.49
N ASN A 206 6.26 -5.81 2.61
CA ASN A 206 6.85 -5.41 3.88
C ASN A 206 5.82 -4.82 4.84
N GLN A 207 4.92 -3.96 4.37
CA GLN A 207 3.83 -3.40 5.17
C GLN A 207 2.94 -4.52 5.74
N ARG A 208 2.62 -5.53 4.93
CA ARG A 208 1.84 -6.68 5.40
C ARG A 208 2.59 -7.52 6.43
N GLN A 209 3.91 -7.68 6.29
CA GLN A 209 4.72 -8.39 7.28
C GLN A 209 4.80 -7.62 8.61
N LEU A 210 5.00 -6.31 8.55
CA LEU A 210 5.03 -5.44 9.72
C LEU A 210 3.73 -5.51 10.52
N LEU A 211 2.58 -5.41 9.85
CA LEU A 211 1.27 -5.52 10.51
C LEU A 211 1.09 -6.88 11.20
N ARG A 212 1.49 -7.98 10.55
CA ARG A 212 1.45 -9.31 11.16
C ARG A 212 2.38 -9.44 12.36
N GLN A 213 3.56 -8.84 12.29
CA GLN A 213 4.52 -8.86 13.39
C GLN A 213 4.00 -8.05 14.57
N GLN A 214 3.44 -6.85 14.33
CA GLN A 214 2.81 -6.03 15.36
C GLN A 214 1.69 -6.79 16.08
N GLN A 215 0.78 -7.43 15.32
CA GLN A 215 -0.30 -8.25 15.90
C GLN A 215 0.24 -9.41 16.77
N ARG A 216 1.30 -10.09 16.33
CA ARG A 216 1.93 -11.16 17.12
C ARG A 216 2.58 -10.64 18.39
N THR A 217 3.32 -9.55 18.29
CA THR A 217 3.96 -8.90 19.45
C THR A 217 2.92 -8.45 20.45
N GLN A 218 1.82 -7.85 19.99
CA GLN A 218 0.71 -7.42 20.85
C GLN A 218 0.04 -8.61 21.55
N ALA A 219 -0.28 -9.68 20.81
CA ALA A 219 -0.86 -10.89 21.41
C ALA A 219 0.08 -11.55 22.44
N LEU A 220 1.40 -11.54 22.17
CA LEU A 220 2.39 -12.05 23.12
C LEU A 220 2.49 -11.16 24.36
N ALA A 221 2.49 -9.84 24.19
CA ALA A 221 2.51 -8.87 25.28
C ALA A 221 1.26 -9.02 26.16
N GLU A 222 0.07 -9.18 25.57
CA GLU A 222 -1.17 -9.45 26.30
C GLU A 222 -1.09 -10.78 27.08
N ARG A 223 -0.53 -11.83 26.47
CA ARG A 223 -0.34 -13.12 27.13
C ARG A 223 0.65 -13.03 28.29
N LEU A 224 1.77 -12.34 28.12
CA LEU A 224 2.76 -12.10 29.18
C LEU A 224 2.16 -11.26 30.30
N HIS A 225 1.37 -10.23 29.96
CA HIS A 225 0.69 -9.41 30.94
C HIS A 225 -0.28 -10.23 31.79
N ARG A 226 -1.07 -11.13 31.18
CA ARG A 226 -1.93 -12.07 31.92
C ARG A 226 -1.11 -13.00 32.81
N LEU A 227 -0.10 -13.68 32.27
CA LEU A 227 0.75 -14.61 33.05
C LEU A 227 1.48 -13.93 34.22
N SER A 228 1.86 -12.66 34.08
CA SER A 228 2.54 -11.91 35.13
C SER A 228 1.61 -11.49 36.27
N ARG A 229 0.31 -11.35 36.01
CA ARG A 229 -0.66 -10.72 36.93
C ARG A 229 -1.76 -11.65 37.42
N GLU A 230 -1.98 -12.77 36.76
CA GLU A 230 -3.02 -13.74 37.11
C GLU A 230 -2.39 -14.99 37.74
N ASP A 231 -3.12 -15.62 38.67
CA ASP A 231 -2.82 -16.94 39.20
C ASP A 231 -3.23 -18.02 38.18
N SER A 232 -2.36 -18.99 37.93
CA SER A 232 -2.59 -19.99 36.88
C SER A 232 -3.69 -20.99 37.19
N LEU A 233 -4.00 -21.23 38.48
CA LEU A 233 -5.05 -22.16 38.89
C LEU A 233 -6.42 -21.49 38.87
N THR A 234 -6.53 -20.28 39.44
CA THR A 234 -7.81 -19.62 39.70
C THR A 234 -8.16 -18.51 38.70
N GLY A 235 -7.19 -17.99 37.95
CA GLY A 235 -7.38 -16.84 37.05
C GLY A 235 -7.68 -15.52 37.77
N LEU A 236 -7.61 -15.49 39.10
CA LEU A 236 -7.65 -14.26 39.91
C LEU A 236 -6.32 -13.51 39.80
N ALA A 237 -6.27 -12.26 40.26
CA ALA A 237 -4.99 -11.58 40.40
C ALA A 237 -4.04 -12.40 41.29
N ASN A 238 -2.76 -12.49 40.93
CA ASN A 238 -1.77 -13.12 41.79
C ASN A 238 -1.30 -12.14 42.87
N ARG A 239 -0.56 -12.66 43.85
CA ARG A 239 -0.02 -11.87 44.96
C ARG A 239 0.79 -10.64 44.51
N ARG A 240 1.65 -10.79 43.49
CA ARG A 240 2.45 -9.66 42.98
C ARG A 240 1.55 -8.54 42.48
N TYR A 241 0.51 -8.87 41.73
CA TYR A 241 -0.42 -7.87 41.24
C TYR A 241 -1.26 -7.26 42.37
N PHE A 242 -1.64 -8.05 43.38
CA PHE A 242 -2.27 -7.53 44.59
C PHE A 242 -1.40 -6.47 45.28
N ASP A 243 -0.12 -6.75 45.51
CA ASP A 243 0.80 -5.82 46.18
C ASP A 243 0.94 -4.50 45.37
N GLU A 244 1.11 -4.58 44.05
CA GLU A 244 1.15 -3.41 43.16
C GLU A 244 -0.14 -2.59 43.16
N ALA A 245 -1.30 -3.26 43.22
CA ALA A 245 -2.59 -2.60 43.23
C ALA A 245 -2.89 -1.95 44.58
N LEU A 246 -2.54 -2.64 45.66
CA LEU A 246 -2.67 -2.13 47.02
C LEU A 246 -1.87 -0.84 47.20
N ASP A 247 -0.61 -0.81 46.76
CA ASP A 247 0.22 0.40 46.80
C ASP A 247 -0.37 1.58 46.03
N ARG A 248 -1.02 1.31 44.89
CA ARG A 248 -1.66 2.34 44.06
C ARG A 248 -2.93 2.88 44.70
N GLU A 249 -3.82 2.01 45.17
CA GLU A 249 -5.06 2.43 45.82
C GLU A 249 -4.78 3.07 47.18
N TRP A 250 -3.76 2.62 47.93
CA TRP A 250 -3.32 3.27 49.17
C TRP A 250 -2.99 4.74 48.96
N ARG A 251 -2.13 5.05 47.97
CA ARG A 251 -1.76 6.44 47.64
C ARG A 251 -2.93 7.26 47.11
N ARG A 252 -3.90 6.63 46.46
CA ARG A 252 -5.11 7.29 45.97
C ARG A 252 -6.04 7.65 47.11
N CYS A 253 -6.42 6.67 47.93
CA CYS A 253 -7.27 6.85 49.10
C CYS A 253 -6.69 7.87 50.09
N GLN A 254 -5.36 7.88 50.26
CA GLN A 254 -4.69 8.89 51.09
C GLN A 254 -4.86 10.32 50.55
N ARG A 255 -4.81 10.52 49.23
CA ARG A 255 -4.99 11.84 48.61
C ARG A 255 -6.44 12.30 48.61
N ASP A 256 -7.37 11.38 48.42
CA ASP A 256 -8.79 11.67 48.30
C ASP A 256 -9.52 11.61 49.65
N GLU A 257 -8.78 11.37 50.75
CA GLU A 257 -9.30 11.16 52.12
C GLU A 257 -10.42 10.11 52.18
N GLN A 258 -10.31 9.07 51.36
CA GLN A 258 -11.29 7.98 51.27
C GLN A 258 -10.84 6.77 52.10
N PRO A 259 -11.77 6.03 52.72
CA PRO A 259 -11.45 4.77 53.38
C PRO A 259 -11.03 3.70 52.37
N LEU A 260 -10.04 2.89 52.74
CA LEU A 260 -9.63 1.68 52.02
C LEU A 260 -9.92 0.45 52.88
N THR A 261 -10.49 -0.60 52.30
CA THR A 261 -10.78 -1.86 53.00
C THR A 261 -10.03 -3.01 52.34
N ILE A 262 -9.42 -3.87 53.16
CA ILE A 262 -8.76 -5.10 52.72
C ILE A 262 -9.44 -6.26 53.44
N MET A 263 -9.76 -7.33 52.72
CA MET A 263 -10.33 -8.55 53.27
C MET A 263 -9.44 -9.73 52.92
N LEU A 264 -8.95 -10.43 53.95
CA LEU A 264 -8.30 -11.73 53.79
C LEU A 264 -9.35 -12.83 54.01
N VAL A 265 -9.44 -13.76 53.07
CA VAL A 265 -10.39 -14.88 53.09
C VAL A 265 -9.59 -16.17 53.01
N ASP A 266 -9.87 -17.10 53.91
CA ASP A 266 -9.28 -18.44 53.94
C ASP A 266 -10.38 -19.51 53.81
N VAL A 267 -10.03 -20.69 53.29
CA VAL A 267 -10.98 -21.80 53.11
C VAL A 267 -10.93 -22.70 54.33
N ASP A 268 -12.03 -22.76 55.08
CA ASP A 268 -12.14 -23.58 56.28
C ASP A 268 -11.85 -25.06 56.00
N CYS A 269 -11.02 -25.67 56.85
CA CYS A 269 -10.70 -27.10 56.81
C CYS A 269 -10.16 -27.62 55.45
N PHE A 270 -9.58 -26.75 54.61
CA PHE A 270 -9.14 -27.13 53.25
C PHE A 270 -8.13 -28.28 53.19
N LYS A 271 -7.25 -28.40 54.20
CA LYS A 271 -6.31 -29.53 54.31
C LYS A 271 -7.02 -30.87 54.45
N ALA A 272 -8.01 -30.96 55.35
CA ALA A 272 -8.78 -32.19 55.54
C ALA A 272 -9.57 -32.57 54.28
N TYR A 273 -10.07 -31.57 53.54
CA TYR A 273 -10.69 -31.78 52.24
C TYR A 273 -9.72 -32.36 51.22
N ASN A 274 -8.51 -31.79 51.10
CA ASN A 274 -7.47 -32.29 50.20
C ASN A 274 -7.00 -33.70 50.57
N ASP A 275 -6.84 -33.99 51.85
CA ASP A 275 -6.39 -35.30 52.33
C ASP A 275 -7.44 -36.40 52.06
N HIS A 276 -8.73 -36.05 52.06
CA HIS A 276 -9.83 -36.99 51.79
C HIS A 276 -10.14 -37.16 50.29
N TYR A 277 -10.21 -36.07 49.53
CA TYR A 277 -10.65 -36.08 48.13
C TYR A 277 -9.50 -35.97 47.10
N GLY A 278 -8.28 -35.74 47.57
CA GLY A 278 -7.09 -35.53 46.74
C GLY A 278 -6.96 -34.09 46.21
N HIS A 279 -5.72 -33.70 45.91
CA HIS A 279 -5.37 -32.35 45.46
C HIS A 279 -6.14 -31.89 44.21
N LEU A 280 -6.42 -32.78 43.27
CA LEU A 280 -7.14 -32.44 42.05
C LEU A 280 -8.57 -31.95 42.34
N GLN A 281 -9.21 -32.49 43.38
CA GLN A 281 -10.54 -32.08 43.79
C GLN A 281 -10.48 -30.77 44.61
N GLY A 282 -9.41 -30.57 45.39
CA GLY A 282 -9.08 -29.28 46.01
C GLY A 282 -8.92 -28.14 45.02
N ASP A 283 -8.16 -28.38 43.95
CA ASP A 283 -7.95 -27.42 42.87
C ASP A 283 -9.27 -26.97 42.23
N LYS A 284 -10.19 -27.93 41.99
CA LYS A 284 -11.54 -27.62 41.49
C LYS A 284 -12.37 -26.81 42.49
N CYS A 285 -12.26 -27.11 43.78
CA CYS A 285 -12.92 -26.33 44.83
C CYS A 285 -12.43 -24.87 44.82
N LEU A 286 -11.11 -24.65 44.73
CA LEU A 286 -10.52 -23.31 44.63
C LEU A 286 -10.96 -22.56 43.36
N GLN A 287 -11.04 -23.25 42.22
CA GLN A 287 -11.55 -22.67 40.97
C GLN A 287 -13.00 -22.19 41.11
N GLN A 288 -13.88 -23.03 41.67
CA GLN A 288 -15.29 -22.68 41.89
C GLN A 288 -15.46 -21.49 42.84
N LEU A 289 -14.71 -21.49 43.95
CA LEU A 289 -14.72 -20.37 44.88
C LEU A 289 -14.24 -19.08 44.21
N SER A 290 -13.20 -19.17 43.39
CA SER A 290 -12.62 -18.03 42.68
C SER A 290 -13.59 -17.44 41.66
N ASP A 291 -14.31 -18.28 40.91
CA ASP A 291 -15.35 -17.84 39.98
C ASP A 291 -16.49 -17.09 40.69
N GLU A 292 -16.87 -17.53 41.89
CA GLU A 292 -17.88 -16.85 42.69
C GLU A 292 -17.35 -15.52 43.24
N LEU A 293 -16.14 -15.49 43.81
CA LEU A 293 -15.50 -14.28 44.32
C LEU A 293 -15.31 -13.21 43.23
N ARG A 294 -15.02 -13.63 41.99
CA ARG A 294 -14.85 -12.73 40.83
C ARG A 294 -16.10 -11.89 40.53
N ARG A 295 -17.29 -12.35 40.95
CA ARG A 295 -18.56 -11.63 40.72
C ARG A 295 -18.73 -10.43 41.64
N PHE A 296 -18.03 -10.38 42.76
CA PHE A 296 -18.16 -9.32 43.76
C PHE A 296 -17.26 -8.09 43.50
N GLY A 297 -16.14 -8.26 42.79
CA GLY A 297 -15.22 -7.16 42.43
C GLY A 297 -15.61 -6.44 41.14
N ARG A 298 -16.68 -5.64 41.17
CA ARG A 298 -17.25 -4.99 39.96
C ARG A 298 -16.97 -3.50 39.84
N ARG A 299 -16.52 -2.81 40.90
CA ARG A 299 -16.18 -1.38 40.82
C ARG A 299 -14.75 -1.21 40.33
N GLY A 300 -14.46 -0.06 39.72
CA GLY A 300 -13.13 0.21 39.14
C GLY A 300 -11.95 0.19 40.12
N GLY A 301 -12.20 0.17 41.43
CA GLY A 301 -11.17 0.03 42.47
C GLY A 301 -11.19 -1.31 43.21
N ASP A 302 -12.14 -2.21 42.92
CA ASP A 302 -12.20 -3.51 43.60
C ASP A 302 -11.21 -4.48 42.93
N LEU A 303 -10.46 -5.24 43.73
CA LEU A 303 -9.56 -6.28 43.25
C LEU A 303 -9.72 -7.55 44.09
N VAL A 304 -9.89 -8.68 43.41
CA VAL A 304 -9.85 -10.00 44.04
C VAL A 304 -8.58 -10.71 43.58
N ALA A 305 -7.78 -11.15 44.55
CA ALA A 305 -6.49 -11.79 44.30
C ALA A 305 -6.33 -13.07 45.12
N ARG A 306 -5.63 -14.06 44.56
CA ARG A 306 -5.13 -15.20 45.32
C ARG A 306 -3.81 -14.79 45.98
N PHE A 307 -3.88 -14.55 47.28
CA PHE A 307 -2.72 -14.10 48.07
C PHE A 307 -1.69 -15.23 48.30
N GLY A 308 -2.15 -16.48 48.37
CA GLY A 308 -1.33 -17.67 48.50
C GLY A 308 -2.19 -18.92 48.36
N GLY A 309 -1.55 -20.02 47.99
CA GLY A 309 -2.06 -21.37 48.27
C GLY A 309 -1.31 -21.89 49.47
#